data_AF-V5GJ19-F1
#
_entry.id   AF-V5GJ19-F1
#
_cell.length_a   1.000
_cell.length_b   1.000
_cell.length_c   1.000
_cell.angle_alpha   90.00
_cell.angle_beta   90.00
_cell.angle_gamma   90.00
#
_symmetry.space_group_name_H-M   'P 1'
#
loop_
_entity.id
_entity.type
_entity.pdbx_description
1 polymer ?
#
loop_
_entity_poly.entity_id
_entity_poly.type
_entity_poly.pdbx_seq_one_letter_code
_entity_poly.pdbx_strand_id
1 'polypeptide(L)'
;LHTLPALMYFRKKKPMVYDGDLTQADRVLDWLTSQDVFEIKNEIEEVNKKMLEKLLEENEYVTVFFYEVNSEESKVIMEKLENIDSETDNFDITFVKMADPRYARKWGVTNLPAIVYFR
;
A
#
# COMPACT_ATOMS: atom_id res chain seq x y z
N LEU A 1 -23.66 -6.58 -10.99
CA LEU A 1 -23.07 -6.60 -12.34
C LEU A 1 -24.22 -6.57 -13.35
N HIS A 2 -24.57 -5.39 -13.88
CA HIS A 2 -25.73 -5.24 -14.77
C HIS A 2 -25.36 -5.08 -16.25
N THR A 3 -24.06 -4.98 -16.57
CA THR A 3 -23.52 -4.89 -17.93
C THR A 3 -22.22 -5.70 -18.02
N LEU A 4 -21.99 -6.36 -19.17
CA LEU A 4 -20.77 -7.09 -19.49
C LEU A 4 -20.18 -6.53 -20.79
N PRO A 5 -18.85 -6.53 -20.97
CA PRO A 5 -17.82 -6.96 -20.01
C PRO A 5 -17.72 -6.04 -18.79
N ALA A 6 -17.23 -6.57 -17.67
CA ALA A 6 -17.04 -5.84 -16.41
C ALA A 6 -15.70 -6.22 -15.77
N LEU A 7 -15.08 -5.25 -15.09
CA LEU A 7 -13.86 -5.48 -14.32
C LEU A 7 -14.18 -5.56 -12.83
N MET A 8 -13.76 -6.65 -12.20
CA MET A 8 -13.87 -6.88 -10.77
C MET A 8 -12.49 -7.17 -10.19
N TYR A 9 -12.08 -6.37 -9.22
CA TYR A 9 -10.85 -6.55 -8.47
C TYR A 9 -11.17 -7.19 -7.12
N PHE A 10 -10.39 -8.19 -6.72
CA PHE A 10 -10.51 -8.84 -5.41
C PHE A 10 -9.30 -8.51 -4.57
N ARG A 11 -9.53 -7.85 -3.43
CA ARG A 11 -8.50 -7.58 -2.42
C ARG A 11 -8.93 -8.21 -1.11
N LYS A 12 -8.12 -9.14 -0.57
CA LYS A 12 -8.44 -9.93 0.65
C LYS A 12 -9.88 -10.48 0.66
N LYS A 13 -10.33 -11.03 -0.48
CA LYS A 13 -11.69 -11.58 -0.70
C LYS A 13 -12.84 -10.55 -0.74
N LYS A 14 -12.55 -9.24 -0.62
CA LYS A 14 -13.53 -8.17 -0.84
C LYS A 14 -13.58 -7.82 -2.34
N PRO A 15 -14.73 -7.95 -3.01
CA PRO A 15 -14.86 -7.57 -4.41
C PRO A 15 -15.07 -6.05 -4.54
N MET A 16 -14.40 -5.46 -5.53
CA MET A 16 -14.57 -4.07 -5.95
C MET A 16 -14.86 -4.08 -7.45
N VAL A 17 -15.89 -3.35 -7.87
CA VAL A 17 -16.29 -3.29 -9.29
C VAL A 17 -15.87 -1.93 -9.83
N TYR A 18 -15.18 -1.94 -10.97
CA TYR A 18 -14.92 -0.71 -11.71
C TYR A 18 -16.17 -0.33 -12.49
N ASP A 19 -16.64 0.90 -12.30
CA ASP A 19 -17.84 1.46 -12.92
C ASP A 19 -17.55 2.38 -14.11
N GLY A 20 -16.26 2.63 -14.39
CA GLY A 20 -15.81 3.44 -15.52
C GLY A 20 -15.72 2.69 -16.86
N ASP A 21 -15.19 3.39 -17.85
CA ASP A 21 -15.02 2.89 -19.22
C ASP A 21 -13.79 1.97 -19.35
N LEU A 22 -14.04 0.70 -19.64
CA LEU A 22 -13.01 -0.33 -19.78
C LEU A 22 -12.06 -0.11 -20.99
N THR A 23 -12.44 0.73 -21.94
CA THR A 23 -11.57 1.06 -23.09
C THR A 23 -10.47 2.06 -22.73
N GLN A 24 -10.59 2.74 -21.59
CA GLN A 24 -9.64 3.72 -21.11
C GLN A 24 -8.68 3.08 -20.10
N ALA A 25 -7.64 2.42 -20.61
CA ALA A 25 -6.66 1.68 -19.80
C ALA A 25 -6.01 2.52 -18.68
N ASP A 26 -5.73 3.81 -18.94
CA ASP A 26 -5.13 4.70 -17.94
C ASP A 26 -6.06 4.91 -16.75
N ARG A 27 -7.36 5.10 -16.98
CA ARG A 27 -8.35 5.25 -15.91
C ARG A 27 -8.54 3.99 -15.08
N VAL A 28 -8.45 2.82 -15.74
CA VAL A 28 -8.48 1.53 -15.04
C VAL A 28 -7.26 1.39 -14.13
N LEU A 29 -6.07 1.77 -14.63
CA LEU A 29 -4.84 1.73 -13.86
C LEU A 29 -4.89 2.71 -12.67
N ASP A 30 -5.39 3.92 -12.89
CA ASP A 30 -5.54 4.93 -11.83
C ASP A 30 -6.46 4.43 -10.73
N TRP A 31 -7.58 3.81 -11.10
CA TRP A 31 -8.49 3.17 -10.16
C TRP A 31 -7.84 2.00 -9.41
N LEU A 32 -7.14 1.09 -10.10
CA LEU A 32 -6.44 -0.04 -9.46
C LEU A 32 -5.35 0.38 -8.46
N THR A 33 -4.85 1.61 -8.60
CA THR A 33 -3.77 2.16 -7.79
C THR A 33 -4.21 3.29 -6.87
N SER A 34 -5.51 3.62 -6.83
CA SER A 34 -6.01 4.68 -5.95
C SER A 34 -5.97 4.24 -4.49
N GLN A 35 -5.77 5.20 -3.60
CA GLN A 35 -5.77 4.96 -2.16
C GLN A 35 -7.07 4.29 -1.69
N ASP A 36 -8.24 4.76 -2.13
CA ASP A 36 -9.54 4.15 -1.76
C ASP A 36 -9.70 2.67 -2.12
N VAL A 37 -9.10 2.24 -3.25
CA VAL A 37 -9.12 0.83 -3.70
C VAL A 37 -8.06 0.01 -2.96
N PHE A 38 -7.02 0.69 -2.50
CA PHE A 38 -5.87 0.12 -1.84
C PHE A 38 -6.09 -0.04 -0.32
N GLU A 39 -6.73 0.91 0.34
CA GLU A 39 -6.84 0.97 1.79
C GLU A 39 -7.71 -0.16 2.36
N ILE A 40 -7.20 -0.81 3.42
CA ILE A 40 -7.92 -1.83 4.18
C ILE A 40 -7.93 -1.40 5.64
N LYS A 41 -9.12 -1.05 6.13
CA LYS A 41 -9.29 -0.62 7.52
C LYS A 41 -8.65 -1.59 8.53
N ASN A 42 -7.79 -1.04 9.39
CA ASN A 42 -7.03 -1.74 10.44
C ASN A 42 -6.03 -2.79 9.92
N GLU A 43 -5.45 -2.60 8.74
CA GLU A 43 -4.30 -3.38 8.28
C GLU A 43 -3.34 -2.48 7.49
N ILE A 44 -2.09 -2.36 7.94
CA ILE A 44 -1.03 -1.68 7.18
C ILE A 44 -0.91 -2.32 5.80
N GLU A 45 -1.04 -1.53 4.74
CA GLU A 45 -1.17 -2.08 3.40
C GLU A 45 0.16 -2.44 2.75
N GLU A 46 0.19 -3.58 2.05
CA GLU A 46 1.35 -4.01 1.29
C GLU A 46 1.40 -3.37 -0.11
N VAL A 47 2.45 -2.59 -0.38
CA VAL A 47 2.67 -1.87 -1.65
C VAL A 47 3.79 -2.49 -2.47
N ASN A 48 3.66 -2.38 -3.80
CA ASN A 48 4.78 -2.54 -4.71
C ASN A 48 5.38 -1.16 -5.07
N LYS A 49 6.50 -1.16 -5.82
CA LYS A 49 7.20 0.06 -6.25
C LYS A 49 6.28 1.11 -6.85
N LYS A 50 5.41 0.73 -7.80
CA LYS A 50 4.55 1.67 -8.53
C LYS A 50 3.48 2.29 -7.62
N MET A 51 2.92 1.49 -6.71
CA MET A 51 1.96 1.96 -5.72
C MET A 51 2.63 2.94 -4.75
N LEU A 52 3.81 2.60 -4.25
CA LEU A 52 4.55 3.50 -3.36
C LEU A 52 4.94 4.81 -4.06
N GLU A 53 5.38 4.76 -5.32
CA GLU A 53 5.68 5.98 -6.10
C GLU A 53 4.45 6.89 -6.20
N LYS A 54 3.26 6.33 -6.47
CA LYS A 54 2.01 7.10 -6.49
C LYS A 54 1.63 7.67 -5.12
N LEU A 55 1.75 6.89 -4.05
CA LEU A 55 1.45 7.39 -2.70
C LEU A 55 2.36 8.55 -2.30
N LEU A 56 3.65 8.50 -2.66
CA LEU A 56 4.60 9.58 -2.43
C LEU A 56 4.32 10.83 -3.26
N GLU A 57 3.63 10.70 -4.40
CA GLU A 57 3.18 11.83 -5.22
C GLU A 57 1.89 12.46 -4.69
N GLU A 58 1.00 11.66 -4.10
CA GLU A 58 -0.35 12.08 -3.69
C GLU A 58 -0.45 12.51 -2.21
N ASN A 59 0.45 12.04 -1.35
CA ASN A 59 0.39 12.28 0.10
C ASN A 59 1.58 13.10 0.62
N GLU A 60 1.32 14.04 1.53
CA GLU A 60 2.37 14.86 2.15
C GLU A 60 3.22 14.04 3.14
N TYR A 61 2.61 13.06 3.82
CA TYR A 61 3.28 12.28 4.86
C TYR A 61 3.10 10.79 4.61
N VAL A 62 4.21 10.08 4.34
CA VAL A 62 4.19 8.63 4.08
C VAL A 62 5.22 7.93 4.95
N THR A 63 4.78 6.91 5.70
CA THR A 63 5.64 6.01 6.46
C THR A 63 5.69 4.66 5.76
N VAL A 64 6.89 4.15 5.47
CA VAL A 64 7.10 2.86 4.80
C VAL A 64 7.88 1.94 5.72
N PHE A 65 7.26 0.82 6.09
CA PHE A 65 7.94 -0.30 6.74
C PHE A 65 8.50 -1.28 5.70
N PHE A 66 9.82 -1.26 5.53
CA PHE A 66 10.54 -2.25 4.73
C PHE A 66 10.86 -3.47 5.57
N TYR A 67 10.59 -4.66 5.03
CA TYR A 67 10.81 -5.91 5.74
C TYR A 67 11.26 -7.05 4.82
N GLU A 68 11.71 -8.15 5.43
CA GLU A 68 12.00 -9.40 4.73
C GLU A 68 10.89 -10.41 4.96
N VAL A 69 10.49 -11.09 3.88
CA VAL A 69 9.52 -12.18 3.96
C VAL A 69 10.10 -13.30 4.83
N ASN A 70 9.27 -13.85 5.72
CA ASN A 70 9.63 -14.93 6.67
C ASN A 70 10.64 -14.54 7.77
N SER A 71 10.94 -13.26 7.97
CA SER A 71 11.70 -12.80 9.15
C SER A 71 10.79 -12.76 10.38
N GLU A 72 11.15 -13.49 11.42
CA GLU A 72 10.38 -13.51 12.68
C GLU A 72 10.43 -12.15 13.38
N GLU A 73 11.56 -11.46 13.32
CA GLU A 73 11.71 -10.09 13.80
C GLU A 73 10.75 -9.14 13.08
N SER A 74 10.61 -9.29 11.75
CA SER A 74 9.68 -8.48 10.96
C SER A 74 8.23 -8.71 11.36
N LYS A 75 7.85 -9.95 11.69
CA LYS A 75 6.48 -10.26 12.17
C LYS A 75 6.19 -9.61 13.52
N VAL A 76 7.11 -9.74 14.47
CA VAL A 76 6.96 -9.16 15.81
C VAL A 76 6.85 -7.64 15.75
N ILE A 77 7.62 -7.00 14.86
CA ILE A 77 7.54 -5.54 14.66
C ILE A 77 6.24 -5.18 13.97
N MET A 78 5.81 -5.92 12.93
CA MET A 78 4.55 -5.67 12.23
C MET A 78 3.37 -5.60 13.20
N GLU A 79 3.22 -6.59 14.09
CA GLU A 79 2.12 -6.62 15.06
C GLU A 79 2.06 -5.38 15.96
N LYS A 80 3.22 -4.79 16.27
CA LYS A 80 3.29 -3.54 17.03
C LYS A 80 2.90 -2.34 16.18
N LEU A 81 3.35 -2.32 14.91
CA LEU A 81 3.07 -1.24 13.97
C LEU A 81 1.58 -1.15 13.62
N GLU A 82 0.84 -2.26 13.55
CA GLU A 82 -0.62 -2.24 13.30
C GLU A 82 -1.38 -1.42 14.37
N ASN A 83 -0.88 -1.33 15.61
CA ASN A 83 -1.49 -0.45 16.62
C ASN A 83 -1.15 1.04 16.37
N ILE A 84 0.05 1.31 15.85
CA ILE A 84 0.52 2.67 15.54
C ILE A 84 -0.21 3.21 14.31
N ASP A 85 -0.45 2.37 13.31
CA ASP A 85 -1.22 2.67 12.09
C ASP A 85 -2.55 3.37 12.40
N SER A 86 -3.33 2.76 13.30
CA SER A 86 -4.60 3.31 13.75
C SER A 86 -4.48 4.67 14.44
N GLU A 87 -3.33 4.97 15.07
CA GLU A 87 -3.06 6.28 15.65
C GLU A 87 -2.65 7.29 14.57
N THR A 88 -1.84 6.86 13.60
CA THR A 88 -1.31 7.68 12.49
C THR A 88 -2.38 8.17 11.53
N ASP A 89 -3.49 7.45 11.39
CA ASP A 89 -4.67 7.88 10.63
C ASP A 89 -5.18 9.27 11.06
N ASN A 90 -5.12 9.58 12.36
CA ASN A 90 -5.56 10.88 12.88
C ASN A 90 -4.64 12.04 12.50
N PHE A 91 -3.44 11.73 12.02
CA PHE A 91 -2.40 12.70 11.64
C PHE A 91 -2.20 12.80 10.14
N ASP A 92 -3.06 12.16 9.34
CA ASP A 92 -2.97 12.14 7.87
C ASP A 92 -1.61 11.59 7.38
N ILE A 93 -1.09 10.59 8.10
CA ILE A 93 0.15 9.89 7.74
C ILE A 93 -0.25 8.56 7.12
N THR A 94 0.00 8.39 5.83
CA THR A 94 -0.19 7.12 5.15
C THR A 94 0.87 6.12 5.62
N PHE A 95 0.46 5.00 6.23
CA PHE A 95 1.38 3.95 6.65
C PHE A 95 1.29 2.75 5.70
N VAL A 96 2.40 2.34 5.08
CA VAL A 96 2.45 1.16 4.22
C VAL A 96 3.62 0.24 4.54
N LYS A 97 3.56 -1.00 4.06
CA LYS A 97 4.63 -1.99 4.17
C LYS A 97 5.11 -2.46 2.80
N MET A 98 6.40 -2.75 2.65
CA MET A 98 6.99 -3.23 1.40
C MET A 98 8.03 -4.33 1.62
N ALA A 99 7.79 -5.49 1.01
CA ALA A 99 8.72 -6.62 0.97
C ALA A 99 9.69 -6.55 -0.24
N ASP A 100 10.37 -5.42 -0.45
CA ASP A 100 11.37 -5.27 -1.52
C ASP A 100 12.69 -4.70 -0.98
N PRO A 101 13.59 -5.57 -0.46
CA PRO A 101 14.90 -5.16 0.04
C PRO A 101 15.78 -4.44 -0.99
N ARG A 102 15.58 -4.72 -2.28
CA ARG A 102 16.35 -4.07 -3.35
C ARG A 102 15.89 -2.64 -3.56
N TYR A 103 14.58 -2.41 -3.49
CA TYR A 103 14.03 -1.07 -3.55
C TYR A 103 14.39 -0.26 -2.30
N ALA A 104 14.32 -0.86 -1.12
CA ALA A 104 14.69 -0.23 0.16
C ALA A 104 16.11 0.38 0.13
N ARG A 105 17.08 -0.31 -0.50
CA ARG A 105 18.46 0.19 -0.67
C ARG A 105 18.56 1.52 -1.41
N LYS A 106 17.62 1.84 -2.31
CA LYS A 106 17.58 3.15 -3.00
C LYS A 106 17.36 4.31 -2.02
N TRP A 107 16.72 4.02 -0.89
CA TRP A 107 16.44 4.97 0.19
C TRP A 107 17.45 4.87 1.34
N GLY A 108 18.61 4.25 1.11
CA GLY A 108 19.67 4.12 2.11
C GLY A 108 19.43 3.03 3.17
N VAL A 109 18.38 2.20 3.01
CA VAL A 109 18.11 1.10 3.93
C VAL A 109 19.06 -0.07 3.63
N THR A 110 20.03 -0.27 4.53
CA THR A 110 21.01 -1.37 4.42
C THR A 110 20.65 -2.59 5.24
N ASN A 111 19.87 -2.41 6.32
CA ASN A 111 19.43 -3.46 7.23
C ASN A 111 17.91 -3.46 7.30
N LEU A 112 17.33 -4.65 7.45
CA LEU A 112 15.90 -4.86 7.60
C LEU A 112 15.64 -5.64 8.89
N PRO A 113 14.45 -5.47 9.50
CA PRO A 113 13.38 -4.55 9.09
C PRO A 113 13.71 -3.08 9.41
N ALA A 114 13.11 -2.14 8.66
CA ALA A 114 13.36 -0.70 8.81
C ALA A 114 12.12 0.13 8.46
N ILE A 115 12.02 1.32 9.06
CA ILE A 115 10.98 2.30 8.75
C ILE A 115 11.64 3.51 8.09
N VAL A 116 11.04 4.00 7.00
CA VAL A 116 11.43 5.25 6.34
C VAL A 116 10.22 6.17 6.34
N TYR A 117 10.44 7.42 6.75
CA TYR A 117 9.41 8.45 6.75
C TYR A 117 9.73 9.47 5.64
N PHE A 118 8.72 9.79 4.84
CA PHE A 118 8.78 10.73 3.74
C PHE A 118 7.90 11.94 4.06
N ARG A 119 8.44 13.11 3.72
CA ARG A 119 7.81 14.43 3.84
C ARG A 119 8.30 15.32 2.70
#